data_AF-A0AAE0CV60-F1
#
_entry.id   AF-A0AAE0CV60-F1
#
_cell.length_a   1.000
_cell.length_b   1.000
_cell.length_c   1.000
_cell.angle_alpha   90.00
_cell.angle_beta   90.00
_cell.angle_gamma   90.00
#
_symmetry.space_group_name_H-M   'P 1'
#
loop_
_entity.id
_entity.type
_entity.pdbx_description
1 polymer ?
#
loop_
_entity_poly.entity_id
_entity_poly.type
_entity_poly.pdbx_seq_one_letter_code
_entity_poly.pdbx_strand_id
1 'polypeptide(L)'
;MSDRHKGVITALETHFPSAIRRYCARHIYVNFRLSYPGDKYSKLFRKANRICNVFEFKAVLNAIGEIEPRTKVWLEKIEPQYWYMFGYDQMIRCDHVNNNMTEAFNAMIGTHQAVNYLQLLEFIRRMVMRKF
;
A
#
# COMPACT_ATOMS: atom_id res chain seq x y z
N MET A 1 0.80 0.41 7.51
CA MET A 1 0.61 0.17 6.06
C MET A 1 1.59 -0.92 5.62
N SER A 2 1.23 -1.85 4.74
CA SER A 2 2.10 -2.96 4.33
C SER A 2 1.95 -3.32 2.84
N ASP A 3 2.92 -4.07 2.32
CA ASP A 3 2.98 -4.48 0.91
C ASP A 3 2.27 -5.81 0.65
N ARG A 4 1.43 -6.26 1.60
CA ARG A 4 0.64 -7.50 1.52
C ARG A 4 1.48 -8.78 1.37
N HIS A 5 2.73 -8.78 1.85
CA HIS A 5 3.53 -10.00 1.97
C HIS A 5 2.88 -10.99 2.95
N LYS A 6 2.79 -12.27 2.56
CA LYS A 6 2.16 -13.33 3.36
C LYS A 6 2.71 -13.38 4.80
N GLY A 7 4.04 -13.36 4.95
CA GLY A 7 4.68 -13.39 6.27
C GLY A 7 4.32 -12.20 7.16
N VAL A 8 4.18 -11.00 6.57
CA VAL A 8 3.77 -9.80 7.31
C VAL A 8 2.31 -9.90 7.75
N ILE A 9 1.42 -10.39 6.89
CA ILE A 9 0.01 -10.58 7.22
C ILE A 9 -0.12 -11.58 8.37
N THR A 10 0.52 -12.75 8.26
CA THR A 10 0.48 -13.78 9.30
C THR A 10 1.05 -13.27 10.63
N ALA A 11 2.16 -12.53 10.61
CA ALA A 11 2.73 -11.95 11.83
C ALA A 11 1.79 -10.91 12.47
N LEU A 12 1.13 -10.07 11.66
CA LEU A 12 0.16 -9.09 12.15
C LEU A 12 -1.09 -9.76 12.72
N GLU A 13 -1.57 -10.84 12.13
CA GLU A 13 -2.71 -11.60 12.64
C GLU A 13 -2.37 -12.32 13.95
N THR A 14 -1.16 -12.85 14.05
CA THR A 14 -0.69 -13.63 15.21
C THR A 14 -0.36 -12.74 16.40
N HIS A 15 0.42 -11.66 16.19
CA HIS A 15 0.97 -10.86 17.28
C HIS A 15 0.21 -9.55 17.52
N PHE A 16 -0.52 -9.04 16.53
CA PHE A 16 -1.22 -7.76 16.61
C PHE A 16 -2.64 -7.84 16.01
N PRO A 17 -3.51 -8.76 16.50
CA PRO A 17 -4.80 -9.04 15.89
C PRO A 17 -5.70 -7.79 15.80
N SER A 18 -5.65 -6.92 16.81
CA SER A 18 -6.44 -5.69 16.91
C SER A 18 -5.87 -4.50 16.12
N ALA A 19 -4.68 -4.64 15.51
CA ALA A 19 -4.09 -3.55 14.75
C ALA A 19 -4.85 -3.33 13.44
N ILE A 20 -5.28 -2.09 13.18
CA ILE A 20 -5.92 -1.73 11.92
C ILE A 20 -4.89 -1.78 10.80
N ARG A 21 -5.21 -2.49 9.73
CA ARG A 21 -4.29 -2.78 8.62
C ARG A 21 -4.65 -1.94 7.40
N ARG A 22 -3.62 -1.51 6.67
CA ARG A 22 -3.76 -0.83 5.38
C ARG A 22 -2.72 -1.38 4.41
N TYR A 23 -3.11 -1.57 3.17
CA TYR A 23 -2.23 -2.02 2.10
C TYR A 23 -1.73 -0.83 1.30
N CYS A 24 -0.48 -0.92 0.85
CA CYS A 24 0.11 0.06 -0.05
C CYS A 24 -0.61 0.01 -1.39
N ALA A 25 -1.27 1.11 -1.78
CA ALA A 25 -2.02 1.18 -3.03
C ALA A 25 -1.12 1.01 -4.26
N ARG A 26 0.16 1.39 -4.16
CA ARG A 26 1.16 1.14 -5.20
C ARG A 26 1.31 -0.36 -5.46
N HIS A 27 1.44 -1.17 -4.42
CA HIS A 27 1.61 -2.62 -4.54
C HIS A 27 0.35 -3.31 -5.08
N ILE A 28 -0.84 -2.85 -4.65
CA ILE A 28 -2.10 -3.32 -5.23
C ILE A 28 -2.13 -3.02 -6.74
N TYR A 29 -1.80 -1.79 -7.14
CA TYR A 29 -1.82 -1.40 -8.54
C TYR A 29 -0.78 -2.17 -9.38
N VAL A 30 0.42 -2.40 -8.84
CA VAL A 30 1.45 -3.21 -9.53
C VAL A 30 0.92 -4.61 -9.81
N ASN A 31 0.30 -5.27 -8.82
CA ASN A 31 -0.30 -6.59 -9.00
C ASN A 31 -1.48 -6.57 -9.97
N PHE A 32 -2.32 -5.53 -9.90
CA PHE A 32 -3.45 -5.36 -10.80
C PHE A 32 -2.99 -5.19 -12.26
N ARG A 33 -1.97 -4.36 -12.49
CA ARG A 33 -1.43 -4.04 -13.81
C ARG A 33 -0.80 -5.25 -14.51
N LEU A 34 -0.33 -6.26 -13.77
CA LEU A 34 0.18 -7.51 -14.35
C LEU A 34 -0.88 -8.22 -15.20
N SER A 35 -2.14 -8.20 -14.76
CA SER A 35 -3.27 -8.77 -15.49
C SER A 35 -4.00 -7.75 -16.36
N TYR A 36 -4.01 -6.49 -15.96
CA TYR A 36 -4.79 -5.43 -16.59
C TYR A 36 -3.94 -4.20 -16.86
N PRO A 37 -3.06 -4.24 -17.88
CA PRO A 37 -2.24 -3.10 -18.25
C PRO A 37 -3.09 -2.00 -18.90
N GLY A 38 -2.69 -0.75 -18.74
CA GLY A 38 -3.30 0.39 -19.42
C GLY A 38 -3.38 1.66 -18.58
N ASP A 39 -3.21 2.80 -19.23
CA ASP A 39 -3.21 4.10 -18.54
C ASP A 39 -4.60 4.51 -18.03
N LYS A 40 -5.67 4.05 -18.71
CA LYS A 40 -7.06 4.22 -18.24
C LYS A 40 -7.26 3.61 -16.85
N TYR A 41 -6.78 2.37 -16.66
CA TYR A 41 -6.83 1.70 -15.37
C TYR A 41 -5.99 2.42 -14.31
N SER A 42 -4.80 2.92 -14.66
CA SER A 42 -3.96 3.73 -13.77
C SER A 42 -4.72 4.93 -13.21
N LYS A 43 -5.36 5.70 -14.09
CA LYS A 43 -6.11 6.91 -13.74
C LYS A 43 -7.32 6.59 -12.87
N LEU A 44 -8.11 5.59 -13.25
CA LEU A 44 -9.30 5.18 -12.48
C LEU A 44 -8.91 4.61 -11.12
N PHE A 45 -7.87 3.78 -11.04
CA PHE A 45 -7.37 3.23 -9.78
C PHE A 45 -6.89 4.33 -8.83
N ARG A 46 -6.09 5.28 -9.33
CA ARG A 46 -5.64 6.44 -8.54
C ARG A 46 -6.81 7.28 -8.03
N LYS A 47 -7.84 7.47 -8.86
CA LYS A 47 -9.08 8.15 -8.47
C LYS A 47 -9.78 7.38 -7.36
N ALA A 48 -10.03 6.08 -7.54
CA ALA A 48 -10.72 5.23 -6.56
C ALA A 48 -10.06 5.27 -5.17
N ASN A 49 -8.73 5.22 -5.12
CA ASN A 49 -7.97 5.20 -3.88
C ASN A 49 -8.06 6.50 -3.04
N ARG A 50 -8.41 7.64 -3.65
CA ARG A 50 -8.49 8.95 -2.98
C ARG A 50 -9.93 9.40 -2.66
N ILE A 51 -10.92 8.59 -3.02
CA ILE A 51 -12.32 8.94 -2.78
C ILE A 51 -12.70 8.64 -1.33
N CYS A 52 -13.34 9.61 -0.67
CA CYS A 52 -13.88 9.48 0.68
C CYS A 52 -15.37 9.11 0.72
N ASN A 53 -16.06 9.11 -0.42
CA ASN A 53 -17.51 8.89 -0.53
C ASN A 53 -17.83 7.53 -1.18
N VAL A 54 -18.70 6.73 -0.54
CA VAL A 54 -19.20 5.44 -1.05
C VAL A 54 -19.74 5.55 -2.47
N PHE A 55 -20.53 6.58 -2.75
CA PHE A 55 -21.27 6.70 -4.01
C PHE A 55 -20.30 6.90 -5.18
N GLU A 56 -19.39 7.87 -5.04
CA GLU A 56 -18.34 8.12 -6.02
C GLU A 56 -17.41 6.92 -6.17
N PHE A 57 -17.12 6.23 -5.06
CA PHE A 57 -16.29 5.05 -5.07
C PHE A 57 -16.90 3.92 -5.91
N LYS A 58 -18.18 3.62 -5.69
CA LYS A 58 -18.93 2.64 -6.49
C LYS A 58 -19.02 3.06 -7.96
N ALA A 59 -19.21 4.34 -8.25
CA ALA A 59 -19.23 4.86 -9.61
C ALA A 59 -17.89 4.61 -10.33
N VAL A 60 -16.75 4.85 -9.67
CA VAL A 60 -15.44 4.59 -10.26
C VAL A 60 -15.17 3.09 -10.43
N LEU A 61 -15.58 2.25 -9.49
CA LEU A 61 -15.49 0.80 -9.64
C LEU A 61 -16.32 0.28 -10.81
N ASN A 62 -17.54 0.81 -11.00
CA ASN A 62 -18.37 0.47 -12.15
C ASN A 62 -17.70 0.92 -13.45
N ALA A 63 -17.14 2.13 -13.51
CA ALA A 63 -16.40 2.61 -14.69
C ALA A 63 -15.17 1.74 -15.03
N ILE A 64 -14.51 1.15 -14.02
CA ILE A 64 -13.44 0.16 -14.24
C ILE A 64 -14.03 -1.13 -14.84
N GLY A 65 -15.14 -1.62 -14.28
CA GLY A 65 -15.84 -2.83 -14.74
C GLY A 65 -16.49 -2.71 -16.12
N GLU A 66 -16.86 -1.50 -16.55
CA GLU A 66 -17.38 -1.23 -17.91
C GLU A 66 -16.32 -1.46 -18.99
N ILE A 67 -15.04 -1.26 -18.67
CA ILE A 67 -13.94 -1.56 -19.60
C ILE A 67 -13.75 -3.07 -19.71
N GLU A 68 -13.70 -3.76 -18.58
CA GLU A 68 -13.58 -5.22 -18.50
C GLU A 68 -14.20 -5.71 -17.18
N PRO A 69 -15.29 -6.48 -17.20
CA PRO A 69 -15.99 -6.89 -15.98
C PRO A 69 -15.10 -7.63 -14.96
N ARG A 70 -14.11 -8.41 -15.43
CA ARG A 70 -13.17 -9.14 -14.57
C ARG A 70 -12.30 -8.24 -13.70
N THR A 71 -12.07 -6.98 -14.11
CA THR A 71 -11.27 -6.03 -13.34
C THR A 71 -11.95 -5.61 -12.05
N LYS A 72 -13.27 -5.34 -12.10
CA LYS A 72 -14.08 -5.04 -10.94
C LYS A 72 -14.07 -6.19 -9.95
N VAL A 73 -14.32 -7.41 -10.43
CA VAL A 73 -14.29 -8.63 -9.61
C VAL A 73 -12.92 -8.83 -8.96
N TRP A 74 -11.82 -8.50 -9.66
CA TRP A 74 -10.49 -8.58 -9.06
C TRP A 74 -10.30 -7.61 -7.90
N LEU A 75 -10.76 -6.36 -8.06
CA LEU A 75 -10.62 -5.31 -7.05
C LEU A 75 -11.52 -5.58 -5.83
N GLU A 76 -12.71 -6.12 -6.05
CA GLU A 76 -13.66 -6.50 -4.99
C GLU A 76 -13.17 -7.66 -4.11
N LYS A 77 -12.18 -8.45 -4.56
CA LYS A 77 -11.51 -9.46 -3.71
C LYS A 77 -10.69 -8.85 -2.58
N ILE A 78 -10.39 -7.56 -2.64
CA ILE A 78 -9.65 -6.85 -1.60
C ILE A 78 -10.66 -5.98 -0.85
N GLU A 79 -10.89 -6.30 0.42
CA GLU A 79 -11.88 -5.58 1.22
C GLU A 79 -11.58 -4.07 1.26
N PRO A 80 -12.61 -3.22 1.14
CA PRO A 80 -12.42 -1.78 1.03
C PRO A 80 -11.64 -1.13 2.17
N GLN A 81 -11.78 -1.68 3.38
CA GLN A 81 -11.11 -1.19 4.59
C GLN A 81 -9.59 -1.20 4.49
N TYR A 82 -9.02 -2.05 3.63
CA TYR A 82 -7.58 -2.16 3.53
C TYR A 82 -6.96 -1.19 2.53
N TRP A 83 -7.71 -0.62 1.58
CA TRP A 83 -7.08 0.10 0.47
C TRP A 83 -7.86 1.24 -0.17
N TYR A 84 -9.12 1.44 0.16
CA TYR A 84 -9.84 2.65 -0.26
C TYR A 84 -9.93 3.64 0.88
N MET A 85 -9.75 4.92 0.56
CA MET A 85 -9.85 5.99 1.55
C MET A 85 -11.20 6.07 2.24
N PHE A 86 -12.29 5.86 1.48
CA PHE A 86 -13.63 5.72 2.03
C PHE A 86 -13.72 4.61 3.09
N GLY A 87 -13.08 3.45 2.84
CA GLY A 87 -13.17 2.29 3.70
C GLY A 87 -12.32 2.38 4.97
N TYR A 88 -11.41 3.36 5.07
CA TYR A 88 -10.57 3.51 6.26
C TYR A 88 -11.40 3.90 7.48
N ASP A 89 -11.03 3.28 8.60
CA ASP A 89 -11.46 3.69 9.91
C ASP A 89 -11.19 5.19 10.13
N GLN A 90 -12.18 5.88 10.70
CA GLN A 90 -12.16 7.33 10.85
C GLN A 90 -11.00 7.82 11.70
N MET A 91 -10.52 7.02 12.67
CA MET A 91 -9.44 7.37 13.59
C MET A 91 -8.05 7.36 12.93
N ILE A 92 -7.89 6.60 11.84
CA ILE A 92 -6.60 6.42 11.15
C ILE A 92 -6.64 6.89 9.69
N ARG A 93 -7.69 7.61 9.31
CA ARG A 93 -7.84 8.15 7.95
C ARG A 93 -6.75 9.17 7.69
N CYS A 94 -5.92 8.91 6.69
CA CYS A 94 -4.90 9.85 6.23
C CYS A 94 -4.72 9.76 4.72
N ASP A 95 -4.22 10.85 4.11
CA ASP A 95 -3.98 10.94 2.66
C ASP A 95 -2.76 10.11 2.20
N HIS A 96 -1.95 9.61 3.13
CA HIS A 96 -0.87 8.70 2.78
C HIS A 96 -1.43 7.36 2.32
N VAL A 97 -1.17 7.01 1.06
CA VAL A 97 -1.66 5.78 0.40
C VAL A 97 -0.53 4.86 -0.09
N ASN A 98 0.72 5.29 0.06
CA ASN A 98 1.90 4.53 -0.33
C ASN A 98 2.85 4.33 0.85
N ASN A 99 3.66 3.27 0.77
CA ASN A 99 4.67 2.92 1.75
C ASN A 99 6.04 3.52 1.39
N ASN A 100 6.06 4.60 0.61
CA ASN A 100 7.28 5.11 -0.03
C ASN A 100 8.35 5.52 0.98
N MET A 101 7.96 6.05 2.14
CA MET A 101 8.92 6.42 3.19
C MET A 101 9.65 5.20 3.75
N THR A 102 8.91 4.12 4.05
CA THR A 102 9.49 2.88 4.55
C THR A 102 10.29 2.16 3.46
N GLU A 103 9.80 2.16 2.22
CA GLU A 103 10.54 1.64 1.06
C GLU A 103 11.88 2.39 0.87
N ALA A 104 11.86 3.73 0.92
CA ALA A 104 13.06 4.56 0.80
C ALA A 104 14.05 4.34 1.96
N PHE A 105 13.53 4.21 3.18
CA PHE A 105 14.35 3.90 4.35
C PHE A 105 15.01 2.53 4.25
N ASN A 106 14.24 1.50 3.86
CA ASN A 106 14.76 0.15 3.67
C ASN A 106 15.80 0.09 2.55
N ALA A 107 15.56 0.81 1.45
CA ALA A 107 16.52 0.93 0.35
C ALA A 107 17.81 1.64 0.78
N MET A 108 17.70 2.66 1.64
CA MET A 108 18.84 3.40 2.19
C MET A 108 19.72 2.51 3.08
N ILE A 109 19.12 1.68 3.93
CA ILE A 109 19.86 0.77 4.81
C ILE A 109 20.44 -0.42 4.03
N GLY A 110 19.70 -0.92 3.04
CA GLY A 110 20.15 -1.99 2.16
C GLY A 110 20.51 -3.26 2.94
N THR A 111 21.71 -3.78 2.74
CA THR A 111 22.20 -5.00 3.40
C THR A 111 22.47 -4.82 4.90
N HIS A 112 22.57 -3.58 5.40
CA HIS A 112 22.80 -3.30 6.82
C HIS A 112 21.58 -3.61 7.69
N GLN A 113 20.44 -3.97 7.11
CA GLN A 113 19.28 -4.45 7.87
C GLN A 113 19.52 -5.84 8.47
N ALA A 114 20.45 -6.61 7.91
CA ALA A 114 20.76 -7.98 8.33
C ALA A 114 21.99 -8.05 9.27
N VAL A 115 22.63 -6.92 9.55
CA VAL A 115 23.77 -6.86 10.47
C VAL A 115 23.32 -6.64 11.90
N ASN A 116 24.24 -6.82 12.86
CA ASN A 116 23.91 -6.54 14.25
C ASN A 116 23.58 -5.05 14.47
N TYR A 117 22.85 -4.76 15.55
CA TYR A 117 22.35 -3.42 15.85
C TYR A 117 23.46 -2.38 15.93
N LEU A 118 24.63 -2.73 16.49
CA LEU A 118 25.77 -1.83 16.60
C LEU A 118 26.30 -1.41 15.23
N GLN A 119 26.44 -2.35 14.30
CA GLN A 119 26.89 -2.08 12.94
C GLN A 119 25.88 -1.25 12.15
N LEU A 120 24.57 -1.50 12.33
CA LEU A 120 23.52 -0.69 11.74
C LEU A 120 23.56 0.77 12.24
N LEU A 121 23.69 0.98 13.55
CA LEU A 121 23.79 2.32 14.13
C LEU A 121 25.03 3.07 13.65
N GLU A 122 26.17 2.38 13.57
CA GLU A 122 27.42 2.98 13.08
C GLU A 122 27.31 3.37 11.59
N PHE A 123 26.63 2.56 10.77
CA PHE A 123 26.31 2.90 9.38
C PHE A 123 25.44 4.17 9.30
N ILE A 124 24.35 4.23 10.07
CA ILE A 124 23.45 5.39 10.10
C ILE A 124 24.22 6.64 10.53
N ARG A 125 25.04 6.55 11.58
CA ARG A 125 25.87 7.66 12.07
C ARG A 125 26.80 8.18 10.97
N ARG A 126 27.56 7.30 10.30
CA ARG A 126 28.46 7.69 9.20
C ARG A 126 27.71 8.30 8.02
N MET A 127 26.53 7.78 7.71
CA MET A 127 25.72 8.29 6.61
C MET A 127 25.25 9.72 6.90
N VAL A 128 24.76 10.01 8.11
CA VAL A 128 24.33 11.35 8.51
C VAL A 128 25.52 12.32 8.48
N MET A 129 26.68 11.92 9.02
CA MET A 129 27.89 12.76 9.03
C MET A 129 28.51 13.03 7.66
N ARG A 130 28.20 12.26 6.62
CA ARG A 130 28.70 12.51 5.25
C ARG A 130 27.74 13.35 4.42
N LYS A 131 26.47 13.46 4.83
CA LYS A 131 25.42 14.17 4.11
C LYS A 131 25.25 15.63 4.56
N PHE A 132 25.89 16.01 5.66
CA PHE A 132 25.89 17.36 6.22
C PHE A 132 27.32 17.82 6.44
#